data_AF-A0AAN5CNE0-F1
#
_entry.id   AF-A0AAN5CNE0-F1
#
_cell.length_a   1.000
_cell.length_b   1.000
_cell.length_c   1.000
_cell.angle_alpha   90.00
_cell.angle_beta   90.00
_cell.angle_gamma   90.00
#
_symmetry.space_group_name_H-M   'P 1'
#
loop_
_entity.id
_entity.type
_entity.pdbx_description
1 polymer ?
#
loop_
_entity_poly.entity_id
_entity_poly.type
_entity_poly.pdbx_seq_one_letter_code
_entity_poly.pdbx_strand_id
1 'polypeptide(L)'
;TPFSQLQISAQLDAKIEELCGAHPLQSILDKIAAHHRDATHDELVKILSVLKIKAPKIWANYEKALRIYENCKILAASGSLG
;
A
#
# COMPACT_ATOMS: atom_id res chain seq x y z
N THR A 1 -22.64 14.92 8.06
CA THR A 1 -22.74 13.62 8.79
C THR A 1 -21.54 12.77 8.45
N PRO A 2 -20.95 12.05 9.41
CA PRO A 2 -19.72 11.25 9.22
C PRO A 2 -19.84 10.17 8.12
N PHE A 3 -21.06 9.71 7.82
CA PHE A 3 -21.35 8.78 6.73
C PHE A 3 -20.97 9.30 5.33
N SER A 4 -21.19 10.59 5.05
CA SER A 4 -20.89 11.16 3.73
C SER A 4 -19.38 11.28 3.48
N GLN A 5 -18.58 11.50 4.53
CA GLN A 5 -17.12 11.57 4.44
C GLN A 5 -16.50 10.20 4.14
N LEU A 6 -17.02 9.13 4.76
CA LEU A 6 -16.59 7.75 4.51
C LEU A 6 -16.87 7.29 3.08
N GLN A 7 -18.01 7.70 2.51
CA GLN A 7 -18.35 7.37 1.13
C GLN A 7 -17.45 8.10 0.12
N ILE A 8 -17.11 9.36 0.39
CA ILE A 8 -16.21 10.14 -0.46
C ILE A 8 -14.78 9.58 -0.40
N SER A 9 -14.29 9.17 0.78
CA SER A 9 -12.96 8.57 0.89
C SER A 9 -12.87 7.23 0.16
N ALA A 10 -13.89 6.37 0.30
CA ALA A 10 -13.91 5.07 -0.38
C ALA A 10 -13.97 5.20 -1.91
N GLN A 11 -14.72 6.18 -2.43
CA GLN A 11 -14.76 6.46 -3.87
C GLN A 11 -13.43 7.01 -4.39
N LEU A 12 -12.77 7.87 -3.61
CA LEU A 12 -11.46 8.40 -3.94
C LEU A 12 -10.40 7.30 -3.95
N ASP A 13 -10.41 6.42 -2.94
CA ASP A 13 -9.47 5.30 -2.84
C ASP A 13 -9.66 4.30 -3.99
N ALA A 14 -10.91 3.98 -4.37
CA ALA A 14 -11.20 3.12 -5.51
C ALA A 14 -10.69 3.73 -6.84
N LYS A 15 -10.85 5.04 -7.03
CA LYS A 15 -10.34 5.75 -8.22
C LYS A 15 -8.80 5.82 -8.24
N ILE A 16 -8.17 5.96 -7.07
CA ILE A 16 -6.71 5.90 -6.95
C ILE A 16 -6.22 4.50 -7.29
N GLU A 17 -6.88 3.44 -6.81
CA GLU A 17 -6.53 2.06 -7.14
C GLU A 17 -6.68 1.77 -8.64
N GLU A 18 -7.73 2.31 -9.29
CA GLU A 18 -7.91 2.22 -10.74
C GLU A 18 -6.76 2.89 -11.52
N LEU A 19 -6.33 4.08 -11.10
CA LEU A 19 -5.31 4.88 -11.81
C LEU A 19 -3.88 4.45 -11.49
N CYS A 20 -3.61 4.07 -10.24
CA CYS A 20 -2.27 3.85 -9.70
C CYS A 20 -1.96 2.38 -9.44
N GLY A 21 -2.96 1.50 -9.55
CA GLY A 21 -2.86 0.08 -9.21
C GLY A 21 -2.85 -0.17 -7.69
N ALA A 22 -2.63 -1.43 -7.31
CA ALA A 22 -2.58 -1.84 -5.91
C ALA A 22 -1.38 -1.23 -5.16
N HIS A 23 -1.56 -0.98 -3.87
CA HIS A 23 -0.49 -0.49 -3.00
C HIS A 23 0.70 -1.47 -3.00
N PRO A 24 1.96 -1.03 -3.17
CA PRO A 24 3.12 -1.93 -3.30
C PRO A 24 3.32 -2.91 -2.14
N LEU A 25 2.90 -2.51 -0.94
CA LEU A 25 2.93 -3.38 0.25
C LEU A 25 2.01 -4.60 0.12
N GLN A 26 0.94 -4.53 -0.68
CA GLN A 26 -0.02 -5.62 -0.84
C GLN A 26 0.67 -6.91 -1.28
N SER A 27 1.57 -6.82 -2.26
CA SER A 27 2.34 -7.98 -2.75
C SER A 27 3.21 -8.65 -1.67
N ILE A 28 3.67 -7.88 -0.68
CA ILE A 28 4.46 -8.39 0.46
C ILE A 28 3.52 -9.04 1.47
N LEU A 29 2.39 -8.40 1.76
CA LEU A 29 1.38 -8.91 2.68
C LEU A 29 0.75 -10.21 2.16
N ASP A 30 0.46 -10.31 0.86
CA ASP A 30 -0.10 -11.52 0.24
C ASP A 30 0.87 -12.70 0.37
N LYS A 31 2.17 -12.45 0.21
CA LYS A 31 3.21 -13.47 0.42
C LYS A 31 3.32 -13.88 1.88
N ILE A 32 3.21 -12.93 2.80
CA ILE A 32 3.21 -13.26 4.24
C ILE A 32 1.97 -14.08 4.58
N ALA A 33 0.79 -13.67 4.12
CA ALA A 33 -0.48 -14.37 4.35
C ALA A 33 -0.49 -15.80 3.77
N ALA A 34 0.21 -16.04 2.66
CA ALA A 34 0.38 -17.39 2.09
C ALA A 34 1.12 -18.36 3.03
N HIS A 35 1.98 -17.85 3.92
CA HIS A 35 2.77 -18.64 4.88
C HIS A 35 2.29 -18.49 6.34
N HIS A 36 1.64 -17.38 6.65
CA HIS A 36 1.20 -16.95 7.98
C HIS A 36 -0.19 -16.33 7.87
N ARG A 37 -1.19 -17.16 7.60
CA ARG A 37 -2.57 -16.73 7.29
C ARG A 37 -3.21 -15.90 8.40
N ASP A 38 -2.86 -16.20 9.64
CA ASP A 38 -3.43 -15.57 10.85
C ASP A 38 -2.44 -14.61 11.54
N ALA A 39 -1.46 -14.10 10.78
CA ALA A 39 -0.47 -13.16 11.32
C ALA A 39 -1.17 -11.92 11.89
N THR A 40 -0.95 -11.67 13.17
CA THR A 40 -1.37 -10.44 13.85
C THR A 40 -0.63 -9.23 13.29
N HIS A 41 -1.18 -8.03 13.52
CA HIS A 41 -0.51 -6.78 13.14
C HIS A 41 0.93 -6.70 13.67
N ASP A 42 1.15 -7.07 14.94
CA ASP A 42 2.47 -7.07 15.57
C ASP A 42 3.45 -8.04 14.89
N GLU A 43 2.98 -9.21 14.48
CA GLU A 43 3.79 -10.18 13.74
C GLU A 43 4.14 -9.67 12.35
N LEU A 44 3.19 -9.05 11.64
CA LEU A 44 3.45 -8.40 10.36
C LEU A 44 4.51 -7.29 10.51
N VAL A 45 4.40 -6.43 11.52
CA VAL A 45 5.39 -5.38 11.80
C VAL A 45 6.77 -5.97 12.09
N LYS A 46 6.85 -7.05 12.88
CA LYS A 46 8.13 -7.74 13.15
C LYS A 46 8.73 -8.31 11.87
N ILE A 47 7.94 -9.00 11.05
CA ILE A 47 8.40 -9.58 9.77
C ILE A 47 8.93 -8.48 8.84
N LEU A 48 8.17 -7.40 8.67
CA LEU A 48 8.59 -6.26 7.83
C LEU A 48 9.87 -5.60 8.34
N SER A 49 9.99 -5.46 9.66
CA SER A 49 11.20 -4.91 10.30
C SER A 49 12.44 -5.77 10.04
N VAL A 50 12.28 -7.10 10.08
CA VAL A 50 13.37 -8.03 9.73
C VAL A 50 13.70 -7.95 8.24
N LEU A 51 12.70 -7.87 7.38
CA LEU A 51 12.86 -7.82 5.93
C LEU A 51 13.65 -6.58 5.48
N LYS A 52 13.41 -5.43 6.12
CA LYS A 52 14.19 -4.20 5.91
C LYS A 52 15.68 -4.39 6.14
N ILE A 53 16.07 -5.16 7.16
CA ILE A 53 17.46 -5.38 7.54
C ILE A 53 18.09 -6.51 6.71
N LYS A 54 17.36 -7.62 6.55
CA LYS A 54 17.89 -8.86 5.94
C LYS A 54 17.82 -8.86 4.41
N ALA A 55 16.93 -8.07 3.82
CA ALA A 55 16.76 -7.98 2.37
C ALA A 55 16.75 -6.53 1.87
N PRO A 56 17.86 -5.78 2.06
CA PRO A 56 17.91 -4.34 1.79
C PRO A 56 17.64 -3.99 0.31
N LYS A 57 17.98 -4.87 -0.63
CA LYS A 57 17.66 -4.68 -2.06
C LYS A 57 16.16 -4.77 -2.33
N ILE A 58 15.48 -5.75 -1.71
CA ILE A 58 14.03 -5.91 -1.83
C ILE A 58 13.34 -4.70 -1.18
N TRP A 59 13.83 -4.28 -0.01
CA TRP A 59 13.34 -3.11 0.69
C TRP A 59 13.48 -1.82 -0.15
N ALA A 60 14.65 -1.58 -0.75
CA ALA A 60 14.88 -0.42 -1.61
C ALA A 60 13.95 -0.42 -2.85
N ASN A 61 13.68 -1.59 -3.44
CA ASN A 61 12.72 -1.71 -4.54
C ASN A 61 11.29 -1.39 -4.07
N TYR A 62 10.90 -1.87 -2.88
CA TYR A 62 9.63 -1.52 -2.26
C TYR A 62 9.52 -0.01 -2.03
N GLU A 63 10.54 0.64 -1.46
CA GLU A 63 10.55 2.09 -1.23
C GLU A 63 10.44 2.89 -2.54
N LYS A 64 11.10 2.42 -3.61
CA LYS A 64 10.97 3.03 -4.94
C LYS A 64 9.55 2.91 -5.50
N ALA A 65 8.96 1.71 -5.40
CA ALA A 65 7.58 1.49 -5.83
C ALA A 65 6.58 2.32 -5.02
N LEU A 66 6.79 2.41 -3.70
CA LEU A 66 5.98 3.23 -2.80
C LEU A 66 6.01 4.70 -3.21
N ARG A 67 7.20 5.25 -3.48
CA ARG A 67 7.32 6.65 -3.93
C ARG A 67 6.58 6.91 -5.25
N ILE A 68 6.65 5.98 -6.20
CA ILE A 68 5.92 6.09 -7.48
C ILE A 68 4.41 6.08 -7.22
N TYR A 69 3.94 5.17 -6.37
CA TYR A 69 2.54 5.08 -5.99
C TYR A 69 2.06 6.35 -5.26
N GLU A 70 2.82 6.88 -4.31
CA GLU A 70 2.50 8.12 -3.59
C GLU A 70 2.38 9.32 -4.54
N ASN A 71 3.33 9.44 -5.48
CA ASN A 71 3.25 10.48 -6.51
C ASN A 71 2.00 10.33 -7.39
N CYS A 72 1.69 9.11 -7.81
CA CYS A 72 0.48 8.84 -8.57
C CYS A 72 -0.79 9.20 -7.77
N LYS A 73 -0.84 8.82 -6.48
CA LYS A 73 -1.95 9.14 -5.58
C LYS A 73 -2.16 10.65 -5.45
N ILE A 74 -1.09 11.43 -5.33
CA ILE A 74 -1.16 12.90 -5.28
C ILE A 74 -1.75 13.45 -6.59
N LEU A 75 -1.27 12.97 -7.74
CA LEU A 75 -1.74 13.42 -9.06
C LEU A 75 -3.20 13.00 -9.33
N ALA A 76 -3.61 11.81 -8.88
CA ALA A 76 -4.97 11.33 -8.99
C ALA A 76 -5.93 12.14 -8.12
N ALA A 77 -5.50 12.45 -6.89
CA ALA A 77 -6.26 13.30 -5.97
C ALA A 77 -6.36 14.76 -6.45
N SER A 78 -5.35 15.28 -7.15
CA SER A 78 -5.39 16.61 -7.77
C SER A 78 -6.15 16.65 -9.09
N GLY A 79 -6.66 15.51 -9.58
CA GLY A 79 -7.39 15.40 -10.85
C GLY A 79 -6.51 15.52 -12.10
N SER A 80 -5.19 15.40 -11.96
CA SER A 80 -4.21 15.60 -13.04
C SER A 80 -3.93 14.33 -13.86
N LEU A 81 -4.46 13.18 -13.45
CA LEU A 81 -4.40 11.90 -14.16
C LEU A 81 -5.72 11.55 -14.89
N GLY A 82 -6.72 12.44 -14.82
CA GLY A 82 -8.06 12.27 -15.41
C GLY A 82 -8.23 12.90 -16.77
#